data_AF-A0A2P5THZ2-F1
#
_entry.id   AF-A0A2P5THZ2-F1
#
_cell.length_a   1.000
_cell.length_b   1.000
_cell.length_c   1.000
_cell.angle_alpha   90.00
_cell.angle_beta   90.00
_cell.angle_gamma   90.00
#
_symmetry.space_group_name_H-M   'P 1'
#
loop_
_entity.id
_entity.type
_entity.pdbx_description
1 polymer ?
#
loop_
_entity_poly.entity_id
_entity_poly.type
_entity_poly.pdbx_seq_one_letter_code
_entity_poly.pdbx_strand_id
1 'polypeptide(L)'
;MWARDGQQPKESERWLEGYQRLSELKQQLPDTRWVYVGDREADLFTLYQEQAVAPHIDYLIRGKHNRKLADGRKLKEVVAAEPALGEVRFTLPKGRKRPSRSVTLSIRVARVELKQQQLPITVVMAEEQSVPAGATPVSWILLSNIQVETLSGAQELLNWYLCRWEIELFFKTLKSGCRVESMQLRSREKLERLLVIKMIVAWRVMYLMRLNRVVPEHSCELAFDPEEWRIIYASALRKAPSKEAPSLRTLIHLVASYGGYLGRKGDGEPGLKTLWLGLERCHDMVRAIQETKELLG
;
A
#
# COMPACT_ATOMS: atom_id res chain seq x y z
N MET A 1 -2.90 -19.46 -9.81
CA MET A 1 -3.20 -20.09 -11.11
C MET A 1 -1.85 -20.41 -11.73
N TRP A 2 -1.27 -21.61 -11.56
CA TRP A 2 0.10 -21.86 -12.04
C TRP A 2 0.22 -23.19 -12.78
N ALA A 3 0.71 -23.09 -14.02
CA ALA A 3 1.17 -24.12 -14.95
C ALA A 3 0.22 -25.31 -15.19
N ARG A 4 -0.77 -25.10 -16.06
CA ARG A 4 -1.20 -26.19 -16.97
C ARG A 4 -0.18 -26.16 -18.13
N ASP A 5 0.41 -27.32 -18.45
CA ASP A 5 1.26 -27.57 -19.64
C ASP A 5 2.78 -27.31 -19.56
N GLY A 6 3.44 -27.57 -18.43
CA GLY A 6 4.88 -27.87 -18.40
C GLY A 6 5.85 -26.73 -18.78
N GLN A 7 5.36 -25.60 -19.26
CA GLN A 7 6.11 -24.34 -19.33
C GLN A 7 5.94 -23.61 -18.01
N GLN A 8 7.06 -23.30 -17.35
CA GLN A 8 7.03 -22.37 -16.23
C GLN A 8 6.65 -20.99 -16.78
N PRO A 9 5.55 -20.37 -16.31
CA PRO A 9 5.22 -19.02 -16.71
C PRO A 9 6.37 -18.09 -16.34
N LYS A 10 6.69 -17.13 -17.21
CA LYS A 10 7.76 -16.18 -16.93
C LYS A 10 7.34 -15.33 -15.73
N GLU A 11 8.23 -15.10 -14.77
CA GLU A 11 7.91 -14.28 -13.59
C GLU A 11 7.39 -12.88 -13.99
N SER A 12 7.81 -12.34 -15.13
CA SER A 12 7.33 -11.07 -15.68
C SER A 12 5.83 -11.06 -16.05
N GLU A 13 5.21 -12.21 -16.30
CA GLU A 13 3.79 -12.31 -16.67
C GLU A 13 2.87 -11.87 -15.52
N ARG A 14 3.33 -11.96 -14.27
CA ARG A 14 2.58 -11.52 -13.08
C ARG A 14 2.11 -10.07 -13.15
N TRP A 15 2.86 -9.20 -13.82
CA TRP A 15 2.52 -7.79 -13.96
C TRP A 15 1.33 -7.59 -14.91
N LEU A 16 1.32 -8.35 -16.01
CA LEU A 16 0.21 -8.36 -16.97
C LEU A 16 -1.03 -9.00 -16.35
N GLU A 17 -0.89 -10.16 -15.70
CA GLU A 17 -1.98 -10.83 -14.98
C GLU A 17 -2.61 -9.90 -13.93
N GLY A 18 -1.77 -9.19 -13.15
CA GLY A 18 -2.24 -8.23 -12.16
C GLY A 18 -3.02 -7.07 -12.77
N TYR A 19 -2.58 -6.55 -13.92
CA TYR A 19 -3.30 -5.50 -14.65
C TYR A 19 -4.64 -6.01 -15.18
N GLN A 20 -4.67 -7.19 -15.82
CA GLN A 20 -5.88 -7.83 -16.34
C GLN A 20 -6.89 -8.12 -15.23
N ARG A 21 -6.42 -8.48 -14.04
CA ARG A 21 -7.29 -8.69 -12.88
C ARG A 21 -8.01 -7.41 -12.44
N LEU A 22 -7.41 -6.23 -12.62
CA LEU A 22 -8.10 -4.97 -12.37
C LEU A 22 -9.20 -4.72 -13.40
N SER A 23 -8.98 -5.08 -14.67
CA SER A 23 -10.00 -4.97 -15.72
C SER A 23 -11.23 -5.81 -15.42
N GLU A 24 -11.07 -7.01 -14.86
CA GLU A 24 -12.20 -7.81 -14.36
C GLU A 24 -12.94 -7.13 -13.21
N LEU A 25 -12.21 -6.55 -12.25
CA LEU A 25 -12.81 -5.89 -11.08
C LEU A 25 -13.53 -4.58 -11.44
N LYS A 26 -13.06 -3.85 -12.45
CA LYS A 26 -13.70 -2.62 -12.96
C LYS A 26 -15.15 -2.86 -13.39
N GLN A 27 -15.46 -4.05 -13.90
CA GLN A 27 -16.84 -4.41 -14.28
C GLN A 27 -17.78 -4.45 -13.07
N GLN A 28 -17.25 -4.75 -11.87
CA GLN A 28 -18.02 -4.79 -10.64
C GLN A 28 -18.16 -3.40 -9.98
N LEU A 29 -17.22 -2.49 -10.26
CA LEU A 29 -17.17 -1.13 -9.70
C LEU A 29 -16.92 -0.09 -10.82
N PRO A 30 -17.89 0.10 -11.72
CA PRO A 30 -17.72 0.91 -12.93
C PRO A 30 -17.46 2.39 -12.63
N ASP A 31 -18.03 2.93 -11.56
CA ASP A 31 -17.90 4.35 -11.19
C ASP A 31 -16.61 4.66 -10.43
N THR A 32 -15.82 3.64 -10.08
CA THR A 32 -14.54 3.81 -9.38
C THR A 32 -13.40 3.97 -10.39
N ARG A 33 -12.51 4.94 -10.20
CA ARG A 33 -11.27 5.05 -10.98
C ARG A 33 -10.26 4.01 -10.49
N TRP A 34 -9.70 3.23 -11.42
CA TRP A 34 -8.69 2.23 -11.11
C TRP A 34 -7.34 2.63 -11.71
N VAL A 35 -6.30 2.58 -10.89
CA VAL A 35 -4.92 2.90 -11.29
C VAL A 35 -4.01 1.75 -10.87
N TYR A 36 -3.38 1.09 -11.83
CA TYR A 36 -2.36 0.08 -11.59
C TYR A 36 -1.02 0.75 -11.25
N VAL A 37 -0.60 0.67 -9.99
CA VAL A 37 0.65 1.28 -9.52
C VAL A 37 1.77 0.23 -9.45
N GLY A 38 2.80 0.40 -10.26
CA GLY A 38 3.90 -0.56 -10.41
C GLY A 38 5.28 0.05 -10.12
N ASP A 39 6.22 -0.75 -9.62
CA ASP A 39 7.63 -0.34 -9.52
C ASP A 39 8.39 -0.51 -10.84
N ARG A 40 9.72 -0.46 -10.79
CA ARG A 40 10.61 -0.58 -11.94
C ARG A 40 10.48 -1.91 -12.70
N GLU A 41 10.03 -2.97 -12.05
CA GLU A 41 9.83 -4.27 -12.70
C GLU A 41 8.57 -4.31 -13.55
N ALA A 42 7.60 -3.43 -13.30
CA ALA A 42 6.39 -3.30 -14.09
C ALA A 42 6.59 -2.48 -15.39
N ASP A 43 7.78 -1.90 -15.61
CA ASP A 43 8.13 -1.14 -16.81
C ASP A 43 8.32 -2.10 -18.01
N LEU A 44 7.22 -2.68 -18.49
CA LEU A 44 7.16 -3.72 -19.51
C LEU A 44 6.31 -3.27 -20.69
N PHE A 45 6.77 -3.57 -21.91
CA PHE A 45 6.05 -3.21 -23.13
C PHE A 45 4.68 -3.90 -23.24
N THR A 46 4.57 -5.13 -22.77
CA THR A 46 3.32 -5.91 -22.77
C THR A 46 2.21 -5.23 -21.98
N LEU A 47 2.54 -4.55 -20.87
CA LEU A 47 1.55 -3.84 -20.07
C LEU A 47 1.00 -2.61 -20.82
N TYR A 48 1.88 -1.85 -21.49
CA TYR A 48 1.44 -0.70 -22.30
C TYR A 48 0.58 -1.13 -23.50
N GLN A 49 0.93 -2.26 -24.13
CA GLN A 49 0.13 -2.84 -25.21
C GLN A 49 -1.25 -3.28 -24.72
N GLU A 50 -1.31 -3.95 -23.56
CA GLU A 50 -2.58 -4.34 -22.96
C GLU A 50 -3.47 -3.12 -22.69
N GLN A 51 -2.91 -2.06 -22.09
CA GLN A 51 -3.69 -0.85 -21.82
C GLN A 51 -4.20 -0.17 -23.10
N ALA A 52 -3.45 -0.23 -24.20
CA ALA A 52 -3.90 0.32 -25.48
C ALA A 52 -5.08 -0.43 -26.08
N VAL A 53 -5.13 -1.75 -25.91
CA VAL A 53 -6.21 -2.61 -26.43
C VAL A 53 -7.41 -2.61 -25.48
N ALA A 54 -7.19 -2.47 -24.17
CA ALA A 54 -8.23 -2.45 -23.14
C ALA A 54 -8.08 -1.24 -22.20
N PRO A 55 -8.47 -0.03 -22.64
CA PRO A 55 -8.18 1.24 -21.93
C PRO A 55 -9.13 1.50 -20.74
N HIS A 56 -9.38 0.49 -19.92
CA HIS A 56 -10.33 0.56 -18.80
C HIS A 56 -9.67 0.92 -17.46
N ILE A 57 -8.34 0.73 -17.38
CA ILE A 57 -7.54 0.90 -16.16
C ILE A 57 -6.37 1.82 -16.47
N ASP A 58 -6.19 2.87 -15.66
CA ASP A 58 -5.00 3.71 -15.75
C ASP A 58 -3.78 2.96 -15.18
N TYR A 59 -2.57 3.37 -15.57
CA TYR A 59 -1.35 2.89 -14.93
C TYR A 59 -0.49 4.04 -14.44
N LEU A 60 0.31 3.74 -13.41
CA LEU A 60 1.37 4.59 -12.90
C LEU A 60 2.58 3.73 -12.56
N ILE A 61 3.58 3.72 -13.43
CA ILE A 61 4.70 2.78 -13.35
C ILE A 61 5.99 3.56 -13.17
N ARG A 62 6.84 3.13 -12.24
CA ARG A 62 8.19 3.70 -12.14
C ARG A 62 9.04 3.24 -13.31
N GLY A 63 9.46 4.19 -14.15
CA GLY A 63 10.37 3.94 -15.25
C GLY A 63 11.71 3.34 -14.80
N LYS A 64 12.11 2.26 -15.46
CA LYS A 64 13.41 1.60 -15.34
C LYS A 64 14.30 1.96 -16.53
N HIS A 65 13.71 2.02 -17.73
CA HIS A 65 14.45 2.13 -18.99
C HIS A 65 14.47 3.56 -19.54
N ASN A 66 15.60 3.98 -20.11
CA ASN A 66 15.65 5.21 -20.92
C ASN A 66 15.18 4.88 -22.35
N ARG A 67 13.85 4.77 -22.49
CA ARG A 67 13.16 4.33 -23.71
C ARG A 67 13.40 5.29 -24.88
N LYS A 68 13.38 4.77 -26.11
CA LYS A 68 13.41 5.58 -27.34
C LYS A 68 11.99 6.05 -27.66
N LEU A 69 11.88 7.30 -28.07
CA LEU A 69 10.62 7.94 -28.47
C LEU A 69 10.43 7.83 -30.00
N ALA A 70 9.21 8.08 -30.48
CA ALA A 70 8.85 8.01 -31.89
C ALA A 70 9.73 8.95 -32.76
N ASP A 71 10.08 10.13 -32.23
CA ASP A 71 10.96 11.12 -32.85
C ASP A 71 12.47 10.77 -32.80
N GLY A 72 12.83 9.60 -32.26
CA GLY A 72 14.20 9.12 -32.14
C GLY A 72 14.96 9.56 -30.89
N ARG A 73 14.46 10.54 -30.12
CA ARG A 73 15.08 11.02 -28.88
C ARG A 73 14.91 10.02 -27.73
N LYS A 74 15.60 10.26 -26.62
CA LYS A 74 15.44 9.47 -25.39
C LYS A 74 14.46 10.12 -24.43
N LEU A 75 13.68 9.27 -23.77
CA LEU A 75 12.67 9.67 -22.79
C LEU A 75 13.22 10.61 -21.72
N LYS A 76 14.38 10.28 -21.13
CA LYS A 76 15.01 11.11 -20.10
C LYS A 76 15.48 12.46 -20.62
N GLU A 77 15.97 12.51 -21.86
CA GLU A 77 16.46 13.76 -22.46
C GLU A 77 15.31 14.73 -22.68
N VAL A 78 14.18 14.24 -23.23
CA VAL A 78 13.02 15.08 -23.49
C VAL A 78 12.43 15.65 -22.20
N VAL A 79 12.15 14.80 -21.20
CA VAL A 79 11.54 15.30 -19.95
C VAL A 79 12.49 16.17 -19.12
N ALA A 80 13.82 15.98 -19.21
CA ALA A 80 14.78 16.84 -18.54
C ALA A 80 14.87 18.25 -19.17
N ALA A 81 14.56 18.37 -20.47
CA ALA A 81 14.57 19.64 -21.18
C ALA A 81 13.30 20.49 -20.92
N GLU A 82 12.20 19.87 -20.51
CA GLU A 82 10.96 20.58 -20.16
C GLU A 82 11.17 21.51 -18.95
N PRO A 83 10.57 22.70 -18.91
CA PRO A 83 10.67 23.59 -17.76
C PRO A 83 10.13 22.92 -16.50
N ALA A 84 10.72 23.25 -15.35
CA ALA A 84 10.21 22.77 -14.08
C ALA A 84 8.80 23.33 -13.85
N LEU A 85 7.84 22.42 -13.63
CA LEU A 85 6.44 22.74 -13.37
C LEU A 85 6.25 23.27 -11.94
N GLY A 86 7.16 22.93 -11.03
CA GLY A 86 7.20 23.41 -9.66
C GLY A 86 7.87 22.43 -8.70
N GLU A 87 7.63 22.64 -7.41
CA GLU A 87 8.17 21.81 -6.33
C GLU A 87 7.06 21.06 -5.58
N VAL A 88 7.35 19.81 -5.21
CA VAL A 88 6.49 19.01 -4.32
C VAL A 88 7.29 18.60 -3.10
N ARG A 89 6.72 18.79 -1.91
CA ARG A 89 7.37 18.45 -0.63
C ARG A 89 6.66 17.31 0.06
N PHE A 90 7.43 16.39 0.63
CA PHE A 90 6.89 15.33 1.49
C PHE A 90 7.89 14.91 2.55
N THR A 91 7.39 14.30 3.64
CA THR A 91 8.24 13.67 4.64
C THR A 91 8.53 12.24 4.24
N LEU A 92 9.80 11.96 3.99
CA LEU A 92 10.24 10.63 3.64
C LEU A 92 10.53 9.87 4.95
N PRO A 93 9.79 8.79 5.26
CA PRO A 93 9.83 8.16 6.58
C PRO A 93 11.18 7.50 6.87
N LYS A 94 11.42 7.27 8.16
CA LYS A 94 12.60 6.55 8.67
C LYS A 94 12.74 5.18 7.99
N GLY A 95 13.90 4.94 7.38
CA GLY A 95 14.30 3.63 6.85
C GLY A 95 15.21 2.87 7.84
N ARG A 96 15.65 1.67 7.45
CA ARG A 96 16.50 0.80 8.30
C ARG A 96 17.83 1.45 8.72
N LYS A 97 18.42 2.29 7.86
CA LYS A 97 19.69 3.00 8.08
C LYS A 97 19.59 4.50 7.76
N ARG A 98 18.38 5.06 7.78
CA ARG A 98 18.14 6.40 7.28
C ARG A 98 17.12 7.12 8.14
N PRO A 99 17.43 8.30 8.70
CA PRO A 99 16.46 9.06 9.48
C PRO A 99 15.30 9.52 8.61
N SER A 100 14.17 9.81 9.26
CA SER A 100 13.09 10.54 8.60
C SER A 100 13.59 11.94 8.22
N ARG A 101 13.22 12.44 7.05
CA ARG A 101 13.62 13.78 6.60
C ARG A 101 12.63 14.38 5.62
N SER A 102 12.59 15.70 5.55
CA SER A 102 11.86 16.42 4.51
C SER A 102 12.58 16.26 3.16
N VAL A 103 11.81 16.11 2.10
CA VAL A 103 12.28 16.02 0.71
C VAL A 103 11.51 17.03 -0.12
N THR A 104 12.23 17.83 -0.90
CA THR A 104 11.67 18.72 -1.91
C THR A 104 12.04 18.16 -3.28
N LEU A 105 11.04 17.85 -4.12
CA LEU A 105 11.21 17.35 -5.47
C LEU A 105 10.92 18.48 -6.46
N SER A 106 11.83 18.74 -7.40
CA SER A 106 11.53 19.50 -8.61
C SER A 106 10.84 18.58 -9.61
N ILE A 107 9.72 19.05 -10.17
CA ILE A 107 8.86 18.27 -11.04
C ILE A 107 8.95 18.80 -12.47
N ARG A 108 9.18 17.89 -13.43
CA ARG A 108 9.08 18.14 -14.87
C ARG A 108 8.11 17.13 -15.46
N VAL A 109 7.34 17.55 -16.46
CA VAL A 109 6.35 16.69 -17.11
C VAL A 109 6.47 16.83 -18.61
N ALA A 110 6.49 15.69 -19.31
CA ALA A 110 6.45 15.65 -20.77
C ALA A 110 5.37 14.67 -21.23
N ARG A 111 4.63 15.03 -22.27
CA ARG A 111 3.79 14.09 -23.03
C ARG A 111 4.59 13.66 -24.26
N VAL A 112 4.90 12.37 -24.35
CA VAL A 112 5.78 11.82 -25.39
C VAL A 112 5.19 10.54 -25.96
N GLU A 113 5.64 10.13 -27.15
CA GLU A 113 5.19 8.90 -27.78
C GLU A 113 6.29 7.84 -27.77
N LEU A 114 5.99 6.64 -27.26
CA LEU A 114 6.95 5.54 -27.26
C LEU A 114 7.14 4.95 -28.66
N LYS A 115 8.39 4.79 -29.12
CA LYS A 115 8.69 4.31 -30.48
C LYS A 115 8.03 2.97 -30.83
N GLN A 116 8.04 2.03 -29.89
CA GLN A 116 7.64 0.65 -30.17
C GLN A 116 6.12 0.43 -30.14
N GLN A 117 5.39 1.28 -29.44
CA GLN A 117 3.94 1.13 -29.27
C GLN A 117 3.16 2.23 -29.99
N GLN A 118 3.82 3.33 -30.37
CA GLN A 118 3.16 4.53 -30.89
C GLN A 118 2.05 5.03 -29.94
N LEU A 119 2.29 4.88 -28.63
CA LEU A 119 1.35 5.26 -27.59
C LEU A 119 1.80 6.54 -26.91
N PRO A 120 0.89 7.52 -26.76
CA PRO A 120 1.18 8.71 -25.99
C PRO A 120 1.23 8.37 -24.50
N ILE A 121 2.33 8.72 -23.86
CA ILE A 121 2.56 8.53 -22.44
C ILE A 121 2.94 9.85 -21.77
N THR A 122 2.48 10.01 -20.54
CA THR A 122 2.94 11.08 -19.66
C THR A 122 4.14 10.59 -18.88
N VAL A 123 5.19 11.41 -18.86
CA VAL A 123 6.41 11.18 -18.12
C VAL A 123 6.51 12.26 -17.05
N VAL A 124 6.47 11.86 -15.78
CA VAL A 124 6.75 12.75 -14.65
C VAL A 124 8.15 12.45 -14.14
N MET A 125 9.06 13.40 -14.29
CA MET A 125 10.38 13.37 -13.70
C MET A 125 10.35 14.15 -12.39
N ALA A 126 10.73 13.49 -11.30
CA ALA A 126 10.73 14.07 -9.96
C ALA A 126 12.11 13.88 -9.33
N GLU A 127 12.80 14.98 -9.09
CA GLU A 127 14.20 14.99 -8.64
C GLU A 127 14.38 15.80 -7.37
N GLU A 128 14.99 15.16 -6.37
CA GLU A 128 15.29 15.80 -5.10
C GLU A 128 16.25 16.98 -5.24
N GLN A 129 15.82 18.11 -4.69
CA GLN A 129 16.61 19.31 -4.54
C GLN A 129 17.34 19.29 -3.19
N SER A 130 18.53 19.91 -3.15
CA SER A 130 19.31 20.11 -1.91
C SER A 130 19.53 18.82 -1.09
N VAL A 131 19.97 17.76 -1.77
CA VAL A 131 20.20 16.43 -1.18
C VAL A 131 21.22 16.51 -0.04
N PRO A 132 20.90 16.02 1.17
CA PRO A 132 21.85 16.02 2.28
C PRO A 132 23.12 15.23 1.97
N ALA A 133 24.26 15.68 2.49
CA ALA A 133 25.55 15.00 2.31
C ALA A 133 25.47 13.52 2.74
N GLY A 134 25.94 12.62 1.88
CA GLY A 134 25.91 11.17 2.10
C GLY A 134 24.53 10.51 1.93
N ALA A 135 23.46 11.25 1.61
CA ALA A 135 22.16 10.68 1.31
C ALA A 135 22.03 10.29 -0.16
N THR A 136 21.38 9.16 -0.43
CA THR A 136 20.95 8.82 -1.80
C THR A 136 19.77 9.74 -2.19
N PRO A 137 19.84 10.43 -3.33
CA PRO A 137 18.77 11.30 -3.79
C PRO A 137 17.51 10.52 -4.17
N VAL A 138 16.35 11.10 -3.90
CA VAL A 138 15.10 10.67 -4.51
C VAL A 138 15.09 11.13 -5.97
N SER A 139 15.14 10.18 -6.89
CA SER A 139 14.99 10.43 -8.33
C SER A 139 14.04 9.40 -8.92
N TRP A 140 12.90 9.88 -9.39
CA TRP A 140 11.83 9.09 -9.99
C TRP A 140 11.51 9.57 -11.40
N ILE A 141 11.26 8.59 -12.25
CA ILE A 141 10.56 8.78 -13.52
C ILE A 141 9.32 7.94 -13.38
N LEU A 142 8.15 8.57 -13.46
CA LEU A 142 6.86 7.89 -13.43
C LEU A 142 6.24 7.98 -14.82
N LEU A 143 5.76 6.85 -15.31
CA LEU A 143 5.15 6.68 -16.62
C LEU A 143 3.67 6.41 -16.41
N SER A 144 2.81 7.16 -17.09
CA SER A 144 1.35 7.01 -16.98
C SER A 144 0.67 7.26 -18.32
N ASN A 145 -0.48 6.63 -18.55
CA ASN A 145 -1.37 6.98 -19.66
C ASN A 145 -2.15 8.29 -19.37
N ILE A 146 -2.27 8.68 -18.09
CA ILE A 146 -3.02 9.85 -17.63
C ILE A 146 -2.33 11.15 -18.07
N GLN A 147 -3.05 12.03 -18.74
CA GLN A 147 -2.54 13.34 -19.14
C GLN A 147 -2.40 14.27 -17.94
N VAL A 148 -1.24 14.93 -17.83
CA VAL A 148 -0.93 15.87 -16.75
C VAL A 148 -0.28 17.10 -17.35
N GLU A 149 -0.86 18.26 -17.09
CA GLU A 149 -0.36 19.57 -17.56
C GLU A 149 -0.07 20.53 -16.40
N THR A 150 -0.54 20.21 -15.20
CA THR A 150 -0.46 21.09 -14.02
C THR A 150 0.35 20.45 -12.91
N LEU A 151 0.95 21.29 -12.05
CA LEU A 151 1.69 20.82 -10.87
C LEU A 151 0.79 19.98 -9.96
N SER A 152 -0.48 20.36 -9.82
CA SER A 152 -1.45 19.62 -9.02
C SER A 152 -1.70 18.21 -9.55
N GLY A 153 -1.84 18.03 -10.87
CA GLY A 153 -1.97 16.70 -11.47
C GLY A 153 -0.70 15.86 -11.30
N ALA A 154 0.48 16.47 -11.42
CA ALA A 154 1.74 15.75 -11.19
C ALA A 154 1.91 15.34 -9.72
N GLN A 155 1.49 16.21 -8.80
CA GLN A 155 1.47 15.93 -7.37
C GLN A 155 0.50 14.80 -7.02
N GLU A 156 -0.66 14.71 -7.68
CA GLU A 156 -1.59 13.59 -7.50
C GLU A 156 -0.94 12.25 -7.88
N LEU A 157 -0.30 12.17 -9.06
CA LEU A 157 0.44 10.96 -9.45
C LEU A 157 1.54 10.61 -8.45
N LEU A 158 2.29 11.60 -7.96
CA LEU A 158 3.31 11.37 -6.93
C LEU A 158 2.70 10.81 -5.63
N ASN A 159 1.57 11.36 -5.19
CA ASN A 159 0.86 10.88 -4.00
C ASN A 159 0.41 9.43 -4.16
N TRP A 160 -0.10 9.04 -5.32
CA TRP A 160 -0.43 7.63 -5.60
C TRP A 160 0.81 6.73 -5.59
N TYR A 161 1.93 7.19 -6.16
CA TYR A 161 3.18 6.43 -6.12
C TYR A 161 3.75 6.29 -4.71
N LEU A 162 3.55 7.29 -3.84
CA LEU A 162 3.91 7.20 -2.42
C LEU A 162 3.14 6.09 -1.70
N CYS A 163 1.90 5.82 -2.10
CA CYS A 163 1.10 4.69 -1.60
C CYS A 163 1.62 3.31 -2.06
N ARG A 164 2.54 3.21 -3.03
CA ARG A 164 3.08 1.92 -3.47
C ARG A 164 3.70 1.12 -2.31
N TRP A 165 4.27 1.80 -1.31
CA TRP A 165 4.86 1.13 -0.14
C TRP A 165 3.84 0.36 0.73
N GLU A 166 2.54 0.61 0.57
CA GLU A 166 1.50 -0.12 1.31
C GLU A 166 1.58 -1.64 1.07
N ILE A 167 1.90 -2.08 -0.14
CA ILE A 167 2.01 -3.52 -0.42
C ILE A 167 3.19 -4.17 0.33
N GLU A 168 4.26 -3.42 0.61
CA GLU A 168 5.37 -3.92 1.42
C GLU A 168 4.99 -4.04 2.89
N LEU A 169 4.15 -3.14 3.38
CA LEU A 169 3.55 -3.25 4.72
C LEU A 169 2.62 -4.47 4.81
N PHE A 170 1.89 -4.79 3.73
CA PHE A 170 1.08 -6.00 3.62
C PHE A 170 1.95 -7.25 3.73
N PHE A 171 2.97 -7.37 2.88
CA PHE A 171 3.87 -8.52 2.92
C PHE A 171 4.64 -8.62 4.24
N LYS A 172 5.03 -7.50 4.86
CA LYS A 172 5.63 -7.51 6.20
C LYS A 172 4.67 -8.05 7.25
N THR A 173 3.40 -7.64 7.20
CA THR A 173 2.38 -8.13 8.13
C THR A 173 2.10 -9.62 7.91
N LEU A 174 2.04 -10.05 6.66
CA LEU A 174 1.84 -11.45 6.29
C LEU A 174 3.03 -12.34 6.73
N LYS A 175 4.27 -11.92 6.41
CA LYS A 175 5.47 -12.70 6.69
C LYS A 175 5.87 -12.65 8.16
N SER A 176 5.98 -11.46 8.74
CA SER A 176 6.48 -11.29 10.12
C SER A 176 5.37 -11.32 11.17
N GLY A 177 4.19 -10.78 10.88
CA GLY A 177 3.06 -10.78 11.81
C GLY A 177 2.34 -12.13 11.81
N CYS A 178 1.84 -12.56 10.66
CA CYS A 178 1.14 -13.83 10.51
C CYS A 178 2.06 -15.06 10.43
N ARG A 179 3.39 -14.85 10.35
CA ARG A 179 4.41 -15.91 10.37
C ARG A 179 4.18 -17.00 9.31
N VAL A 180 3.70 -16.61 8.12
CA VAL A 180 3.31 -17.58 7.07
C VAL A 180 4.48 -18.47 6.60
N GLU A 181 5.71 -17.96 6.63
CA GLU A 181 6.91 -18.71 6.23
C GLU A 181 7.35 -19.75 7.28
N SER A 182 6.80 -19.70 8.49
CA SER A 182 7.08 -20.65 9.58
C SER A 182 6.01 -21.74 9.71
N MET A 183 5.03 -21.79 8.80
CA MET A 183 3.93 -22.74 8.86
C MET A 183 4.35 -24.15 8.44
N GLN A 184 4.01 -25.14 9.26
CA GLN A 184 4.44 -26.54 9.07
C GLN A 184 3.28 -27.47 8.63
N LEU A 185 2.36 -26.98 7.79
CA LEU A 185 1.31 -27.83 7.23
C LEU A 185 1.89 -28.80 6.19
N ARG A 186 1.46 -30.07 6.25
CA ARG A 186 2.08 -31.17 5.50
C ARG A 186 1.69 -31.27 4.02
N SER A 187 0.70 -30.50 3.56
CA SER A 187 0.21 -30.54 2.18
C SER A 187 0.10 -29.14 1.61
N ARG A 188 0.46 -28.99 0.34
CA ARG A 188 0.41 -27.72 -0.39
C ARG A 188 -0.98 -27.08 -0.35
N GLU A 189 -2.04 -27.85 -0.54
CA GLU A 189 -3.41 -27.35 -0.59
C GLU A 189 -3.83 -26.72 0.75
N LYS A 190 -3.41 -27.33 1.87
CA LYS A 190 -3.65 -26.79 3.21
C LYS A 190 -2.84 -25.52 3.45
N LEU A 191 -1.60 -25.46 2.97
CA LEU A 191 -0.78 -24.24 3.03
C LEU A 191 -1.42 -23.11 2.23
N GLU A 192 -1.88 -23.37 1.00
CA GLU A 192 -2.54 -22.38 0.16
C GLU A 192 -3.83 -21.84 0.80
N ARG A 193 -4.68 -22.71 1.36
CA ARG A 193 -5.88 -22.29 2.10
C ARG A 193 -5.55 -21.43 3.31
N LEU A 194 -4.57 -21.85 4.13
CA LEU A 194 -4.16 -21.07 5.29
C LEU A 194 -3.55 -19.72 4.88
N LEU A 195 -2.80 -19.69 3.77
CA LEU A 195 -2.24 -18.45 3.23
C LEU A 195 -3.33 -17.44 2.89
N VAL A 196 -4.42 -17.86 2.24
CA VAL A 196 -5.57 -16.99 1.94
C VAL A 196 -6.18 -16.42 3.22
N ILE A 197 -6.39 -17.25 4.26
CA ILE A 197 -6.89 -16.78 5.55
C ILE A 197 -5.94 -15.75 6.16
N LYS A 198 -4.63 -16.00 6.14
CA LYS A 198 -3.64 -15.06 6.67
C LYS A 198 -3.53 -13.78 5.85
N MET A 199 -3.81 -13.82 4.54
CA MET A 199 -3.90 -12.61 3.71
C MET A 199 -5.05 -11.71 4.18
N ILE A 200 -6.22 -12.28 4.50
CA ILE A 200 -7.35 -11.53 5.06
C ILE A 200 -7.00 -10.92 6.42
N VAL A 201 -6.33 -11.69 7.30
CA VAL A 201 -5.87 -11.19 8.60
C VAL A 201 -4.86 -10.05 8.43
N ALA A 202 -3.87 -10.21 7.55
CA ALA A 202 -2.87 -9.18 7.28
C ALA A 202 -3.51 -7.90 6.72
N TRP A 203 -4.46 -8.02 5.80
CA TRP A 203 -5.25 -6.90 5.29
C TRP A 203 -6.03 -6.22 6.42
N ARG A 204 -6.68 -6.98 7.30
CA ARG A 204 -7.47 -6.45 8.43
C ARG A 204 -6.61 -5.61 9.39
N VAL A 205 -5.41 -6.07 9.74
CA VAL A 205 -4.47 -5.30 10.57
C VAL A 205 -4.09 -3.97 9.89
N MET A 206 -3.78 -4.02 8.59
CA MET A 206 -3.47 -2.81 7.82
C MET A 206 -4.67 -1.85 7.72
N TYR A 207 -5.85 -2.40 7.46
CA TYR A 207 -7.09 -1.66 7.39
C TYR A 207 -7.34 -0.90 8.71
N LEU A 208 -7.25 -1.57 9.85
CA LEU A 208 -7.41 -0.94 11.17
C LEU A 208 -6.39 0.19 11.40
N MET A 209 -5.12 -0.04 11.06
CA MET A 209 -4.08 0.98 11.19
C MET A 209 -4.38 2.21 10.31
N ARG A 210 -4.88 2.00 9.07
CA ARG A 210 -5.20 3.09 8.14
C ARG A 210 -6.48 3.80 8.54
N LEU A 211 -7.54 3.05 8.86
CA LEU A 211 -8.82 3.58 9.31
C LEU A 211 -8.64 4.50 10.52
N ASN A 212 -7.82 4.10 11.50
CA ASN A 212 -7.49 4.95 12.66
C ASN A 212 -6.85 6.29 12.27
N ARG A 213 -6.07 6.33 11.18
CA ARG A 213 -5.40 7.57 10.74
C ARG A 213 -6.33 8.47 9.93
N VAL A 214 -7.36 7.90 9.29
CA VAL A 214 -8.29 8.64 8.42
C VAL A 214 -9.50 9.13 9.23
N VAL A 215 -10.05 8.29 10.10
CA VAL A 215 -11.26 8.57 10.90
C VAL A 215 -11.06 8.24 12.39
N PRO A 216 -10.04 8.80 13.07
CA PRO A 216 -9.71 8.44 14.47
C PRO A 216 -10.85 8.69 15.46
N GLU A 217 -11.63 9.74 15.22
CA GLU A 217 -12.67 10.20 16.15
C GLU A 217 -14.02 9.50 15.98
N HIS A 218 -14.19 8.68 14.94
CA HIS A 218 -15.43 7.92 14.75
C HIS A 218 -15.54 6.78 15.76
N SER A 219 -16.76 6.26 15.98
CA SER A 219 -16.99 5.11 16.87
C SER A 219 -16.13 3.90 16.49
N CYS A 220 -15.59 3.22 17.51
CA CYS A 220 -14.86 1.97 17.28
C CYS A 220 -15.73 0.85 16.70
N GLU A 221 -17.06 0.95 16.80
CA GLU A 221 -18.01 -0.01 16.25
C GLU A 221 -18.02 -0.06 14.71
N LEU A 222 -17.39 0.90 14.04
CA LEU A 222 -17.08 0.80 12.61
C LEU A 222 -16.20 -0.41 12.28
N ALA A 223 -15.48 -0.94 13.26
CA ALA A 223 -14.51 -1.99 13.07
C ALA A 223 -14.62 -3.12 14.09
N PHE A 224 -15.12 -2.89 15.30
CA PHE A 224 -15.10 -3.87 16.39
C PHE A 224 -16.53 -4.21 16.82
N ASP A 225 -16.76 -5.48 17.13
CA ASP A 225 -18.06 -5.91 17.64
C ASP A 225 -18.35 -5.26 19.02
N PRO A 226 -19.62 -4.95 19.36
CA PRO A 226 -19.98 -4.39 20.65
C PRO A 226 -19.50 -5.18 21.86
N GLU A 227 -19.45 -6.51 21.78
CA GLU A 227 -18.89 -7.32 22.87
C GLU A 227 -17.36 -7.23 22.91
N GLU A 228 -16.72 -7.32 21.74
CA GLU A 228 -15.26 -7.27 21.58
C GLU A 228 -14.69 -5.99 22.19
N TRP A 229 -15.21 -4.81 21.80
CA TRP A 229 -14.66 -3.56 22.30
C TRP A 229 -14.91 -3.36 23.80
N ARG A 230 -16.06 -3.82 24.32
CA ARG A 230 -16.40 -3.72 25.76
C ARG A 230 -15.44 -4.55 26.60
N ILE A 231 -15.12 -5.77 26.17
CA ILE A 231 -14.17 -6.64 26.84
C ILE A 231 -12.77 -6.01 26.85
N ILE A 232 -12.31 -5.52 25.68
CA ILE A 232 -10.99 -4.88 25.56
C ILE A 232 -10.91 -3.64 26.44
N TYR A 233 -11.93 -2.78 26.39
CA TYR A 233 -12.01 -1.57 27.20
C TYR A 233 -11.95 -1.91 28.70
N ALA A 234 -12.80 -2.85 29.13
CA ALA A 234 -12.91 -3.20 30.54
C ALA A 234 -11.62 -3.79 31.09
N SER A 235 -10.99 -4.69 30.33
CA SER A 235 -9.72 -5.32 30.71
C SER A 235 -8.57 -4.31 30.74
N ALA A 236 -8.45 -3.45 29.72
CA ALA A 236 -7.33 -2.52 29.61
C ALA A 236 -7.38 -1.41 30.65
N LEU A 237 -8.58 -0.88 30.93
CA LEU A 237 -8.78 0.24 31.86
C LEU A 237 -9.16 -0.20 33.27
N ARG A 238 -9.43 -1.48 33.50
CA ARG A 238 -9.93 -2.05 34.76
C ARG A 238 -11.18 -1.33 35.27
N LYS A 239 -12.11 -1.04 34.37
CA LYS A 239 -13.34 -0.28 34.64
C LYS A 239 -14.49 -0.85 33.84
N ALA A 240 -15.72 -0.70 34.33
CA ALA A 240 -16.90 -1.03 33.54
C ALA A 240 -16.90 -0.20 32.24
N PRO A 241 -17.24 -0.79 31.08
CA PRO A 241 -17.33 -0.05 29.84
C PRO A 241 -18.48 0.96 29.91
N SER A 242 -18.32 2.11 29.26
CA SER A 242 -19.41 3.08 29.07
C SER A 242 -20.55 2.47 28.25
N LYS A 243 -21.74 3.08 28.32
CA LYS A 243 -22.85 2.73 27.43
C LYS A 243 -22.53 3.07 25.97
N GLU A 244 -21.88 4.22 25.77
CA GLU A 244 -21.44 4.70 24.46
C GLU A 244 -20.09 4.11 24.09
N ALA A 245 -19.95 3.74 22.82
CA ALA A 245 -18.70 3.24 22.28
C ALA A 245 -17.63 4.35 22.24
N PRO A 246 -16.37 4.06 22.61
CA PRO A 246 -15.29 5.02 22.50
C PRO A 246 -14.92 5.27 21.03
N SER A 247 -14.07 6.27 20.80
CA SER A 247 -13.52 6.50 19.46
C SER A 247 -12.63 5.34 19.02
N LEU A 248 -12.50 5.19 17.70
CA LEU A 248 -11.62 4.21 17.08
C LEU A 248 -10.18 4.39 17.57
N ARG A 249 -9.71 5.65 17.70
CA ARG A 249 -8.40 5.96 18.25
C ARG A 249 -8.23 5.42 19.66
N THR A 250 -9.18 5.66 20.55
CA THR A 250 -9.12 5.15 21.92
C THR A 250 -8.98 3.63 21.91
N LEU A 251 -9.85 2.91 21.19
CA LEU A 251 -9.80 1.45 21.20
C LEU A 251 -8.51 0.91 20.53
N ILE A 252 -8.07 1.51 19.43
CA ILE A 252 -6.82 1.14 18.74
C ILE A 252 -5.60 1.31 19.65
N HIS A 253 -5.56 2.36 20.48
CA HIS A 253 -4.51 2.57 21.47
C HIS A 253 -4.56 1.51 22.58
N LEU A 254 -5.75 1.14 23.06
CA LEU A 254 -5.91 0.06 24.05
C LEU A 254 -5.44 -1.28 23.48
N VAL A 255 -5.88 -1.65 22.27
CA VAL A 255 -5.41 -2.85 21.56
C VAL A 255 -3.90 -2.81 21.41
N ALA A 256 -3.34 -1.71 20.91
CA ALA A 256 -1.90 -1.59 20.71
C ALA A 256 -1.10 -1.68 22.03
N SER A 257 -1.68 -1.27 23.17
CA SER A 257 -1.04 -1.37 24.48
C SER A 257 -0.79 -2.83 24.88
N TYR A 258 -1.71 -3.74 24.56
CA TYR A 258 -1.48 -5.18 24.67
C TYR A 258 -0.34 -5.63 23.75
N GLY A 259 -0.11 -4.97 22.63
CA GLY A 259 1.05 -5.21 21.76
C GLY A 259 2.34 -4.51 22.17
N GLY A 260 2.38 -3.84 23.32
CA GLY A 260 3.55 -3.14 23.86
C GLY A 260 3.70 -1.68 23.43
N TYR A 261 2.64 -1.06 22.88
CA TYR A 261 2.62 0.38 22.63
C TYR A 261 2.46 1.16 23.95
N LEU A 262 3.35 2.10 24.22
CA LEU A 262 3.41 2.82 25.50
C LEU A 262 2.65 4.16 25.49
N GLY A 263 2.37 4.73 24.32
CA GLY A 263 1.61 5.97 24.20
C GLY A 263 2.29 7.19 24.85
N ARG A 264 3.63 7.26 24.83
CA ARG A 264 4.36 8.39 25.41
C ARG A 264 4.22 9.63 24.54
N LYS A 265 4.43 10.81 25.14
CA LYS A 265 4.44 12.08 24.41
C LYS A 265 5.48 12.01 23.28
N GLY A 266 5.00 12.10 22.04
CA GLY A 266 5.84 12.05 20.84
C GLY A 266 5.95 10.69 20.14
N ASP A 267 5.37 9.61 20.69
CA ASP A 267 5.41 8.27 20.05
C ASP A 267 4.61 8.21 18.73
N GLY A 268 3.67 9.13 18.52
CA GLY A 268 2.77 9.13 17.36
C GLY A 268 1.75 7.98 17.40
N GLU A 269 1.08 7.68 16.29
CA GLU A 269 0.07 6.61 16.24
C GLU A 269 0.70 5.20 16.27
N PRO A 270 0.00 4.19 16.85
CA PRO A 270 0.45 2.80 16.82
C PRO A 270 0.81 2.29 15.41
N GLY A 271 1.85 1.45 15.36
CA GLY A 271 2.31 0.80 14.14
C GLY A 271 1.71 -0.60 13.95
N LEU A 272 1.96 -1.19 12.78
CA LEU A 272 1.50 -2.56 12.46
C LEU A 272 1.92 -3.60 13.50
N LYS A 273 3.17 -3.51 14.00
CA LYS A 273 3.70 -4.52 14.92
C LYS A 273 2.95 -4.55 16.24
N THR A 274 2.72 -3.38 16.84
CA THR A 274 1.97 -3.29 18.10
C THR A 274 0.51 -3.65 17.86
N LEU A 275 -0.06 -3.32 16.71
CA LEU A 275 -1.44 -3.68 16.41
C LEU A 275 -1.65 -5.18 16.21
N TRP A 276 -0.82 -5.87 15.42
CA TRP A 276 -1.04 -7.31 15.22
C TRP A 276 -0.82 -8.11 16.51
N LEU A 277 0.15 -7.73 17.36
CA LEU A 277 0.39 -8.38 18.64
C LEU A 277 -0.75 -8.09 19.63
N GLY A 278 -1.25 -6.85 19.60
CA GLY A 278 -2.40 -6.44 20.38
C GLY A 278 -3.65 -7.22 20.01
N LEU A 279 -3.98 -7.29 18.72
CA LEU A 279 -5.14 -8.01 18.22
C LEU A 279 -5.10 -9.50 18.54
N GLU A 280 -3.95 -10.15 18.42
CA GLU A 280 -3.77 -11.56 18.81
C GLU A 280 -4.15 -11.76 20.29
N ARG A 281 -3.58 -10.94 21.19
CA ARG A 281 -3.88 -11.01 22.63
C ARG A 281 -5.33 -10.65 22.98
N CYS A 282 -5.88 -9.63 22.34
CA CYS A 282 -7.27 -9.23 22.54
C CYS A 282 -8.23 -10.33 22.07
N HIS A 283 -7.94 -10.96 20.93
CA HIS A 283 -8.76 -12.05 20.41
C HIS A 283 -8.79 -13.25 21.37
N ASP A 284 -7.62 -13.67 21.87
CA ASP A 284 -7.52 -14.77 22.85
C ASP A 284 -8.33 -14.46 24.13
N MET A 285 -8.26 -13.21 24.60
CA MET A 285 -8.99 -12.75 25.78
C MET A 285 -10.51 -12.72 25.55
N VAL A 286 -10.97 -12.18 24.43
CA VAL A 286 -12.40 -12.10 24.08
C VAL A 286 -12.96 -13.51 23.97
N ARG A 287 -12.25 -14.39 23.27
CA ARG A 287 -12.63 -15.79 23.11
C ARG A 287 -12.74 -16.50 24.47
N ALA A 288 -11.75 -16.35 25.34
CA ALA A 288 -11.77 -16.97 26.66
C ALA A 288 -12.98 -16.52 27.49
N ILE A 289 -13.34 -15.23 27.45
CA ILE A 289 -14.50 -14.69 28.17
C ILE A 289 -15.81 -15.21 27.56
N GLN A 290 -15.93 -15.25 26.24
CA GLN A 290 -17.11 -15.79 25.55
C GLN A 290 -17.33 -17.26 25.92
N GLU A 291 -16.29 -18.10 25.78
CA GLU A 291 -16.35 -19.52 26.15
C GLU A 291 -16.68 -19.70 27.64
N THR A 292 -16.13 -18.86 28.52
CA THR A 292 -16.40 -18.93 29.96
C THR A 292 -17.85 -18.57 30.29
N LYS A 293 -18.41 -17.51 29.68
CA LYS A 293 -19.83 -17.14 29.86
C LYS A 293 -20.76 -18.26 29.36
N GLU A 294 -20.45 -18.86 28.22
CA GLU A 294 -21.25 -19.96 27.67
C GLU A 294 -21.23 -21.20 28.59
N LEU A 295 -20.08 -21.49 29.22
CA LEU A 295 -19.91 -22.67 30.06
C LEU A 295 -20.37 -22.48 31.51
N LEU A 296 -20.24 -21.27 32.07
CA LEU A 296 -20.48 -21.00 33.49
C LEU A 296 -21.77 -20.22 33.78
N GLY A 297 -22.44 -19.67 32.76
CA GLY A 297 -23.61 -18.79 32.91
C GLY A 297 -23.22 -17.37 33.33
#